data_AF-A0A925IYT5-F1
#
_entry.id   AF-A0A925IYT5-F1
#
_cell.length_a   1.000
_cell.length_b   1.000
_cell.length_c   1.000
_cell.angle_alpha   90.00
_cell.angle_beta   90.00
_cell.angle_gamma   90.00
#
_symmetry.space_group_name_H-M   'P 1'
#
loop_
_entity.id
_entity.type
_entity.pdbx_description
1 polymer ?
#
loop_
_entity_poly.entity_id
_entity_poly.type
_entity_poly.pdbx_seq_one_letter_code
_entity_poly.pdbx_strand_id
1 'polypeptide(L)'
;MKPFRAPDGTWWGAEVRMPSHSGAMVMFHHPTGETARLNRYAWMNVRSGVAQDPREHLSVATLAASLGDGELAKLFRRSMPVNTDRPSYIVS
;
A
#
# COMPACT_ATOMS: atom_id res chain seq x y z
N MET A 1 7.11 -7.02 -5.06
CA MET A 1 6.17 -5.98 -5.56
C MET A 1 5.32 -6.61 -6.65
N LYS A 2 4.00 -6.44 -6.60
CA LYS A 2 3.06 -7.04 -7.57
C LYS A 2 2.70 -5.99 -8.64
N PRO A 3 2.74 -6.29 -9.95
CA PRO A 3 2.28 -5.36 -10.97
C PRO A 3 0.75 -5.17 -10.85
N PHE A 4 0.30 -3.93 -11.00
CA PHE A 4 -1.11 -3.54 -10.93
C PHE A 4 -1.42 -2.57 -12.06
N ARG A 5 -2.48 -2.84 -12.83
CA ARG A 5 -2.95 -1.91 -13.87
C ARG A 5 -4.06 -1.04 -13.29
N ALA A 6 -3.82 0.27 -13.21
CA ALA A 6 -4.80 1.23 -12.75
C ALA A 6 -5.94 1.42 -13.78
N PRO A 7 -7.10 1.98 -13.39
CA PRO A 7 -8.24 2.18 -14.29
C PRO A 7 -7.96 3.07 -15.50
N ASP A 8 -6.96 3.95 -15.41
CA ASP A 8 -6.46 4.80 -16.49
C ASP A 8 -5.56 4.05 -17.49
N GLY A 9 -5.27 2.77 -17.23
CA GLY A 9 -4.40 1.92 -18.03
C GLY A 9 -2.92 1.96 -17.64
N THR A 10 -2.52 2.84 -16.71
CA THR A 10 -1.14 2.97 -16.24
C THR A 10 -0.72 1.75 -15.42
N TRP A 11 0.52 1.28 -15.61
CA TRP A 11 1.10 0.18 -14.84
C TRP A 11 1.81 0.68 -13.59
N TRP A 12 1.35 0.25 -12.43
CA TRP A 12 1.90 0.58 -11.12
C TRP A 12 2.51 -0.66 -10.45
N GLY A 13 3.42 -0.45 -9.50
CA GLY A 13 3.87 -1.47 -8.58
C GLY A 13 3.11 -1.41 -7.27
N ALA A 14 2.42 -2.48 -6.86
CA ALA A 14 1.79 -2.61 -5.55
C ALA A 14 2.72 -3.32 -4.56
N GLU A 15 2.97 -2.68 -3.41
CA GLU A 15 3.79 -3.20 -2.32
C GLU A 15 2.99 -3.17 -1.02
N VAL A 16 2.93 -4.30 -0.32
CA VAL A 16 2.30 -4.38 1.00
C VAL A 16 3.35 -4.16 2.07
N ARG A 17 3.05 -3.29 3.02
CA ARG A 17 3.84 -3.04 4.23
C ARG A 17 2.96 -3.22 5.46
N MET A 18 3.52 -3.74 6.54
CA MET A 18 2.84 -3.88 7.82
C MET A 18 3.62 -3.09 8.87
N PRO A 19 3.32 -1.80 9.02
CA PRO A 19 3.95 -0.98 10.05
C PRO A 19 3.49 -1.37 11.47
N SER A 20 2.38 -2.11 11.60
CA SER A 20 1.91 -2.69 12.87
C SER A 20 1.30 -4.08 12.67
N HIS A 21 1.09 -4.80 13.77
CA HIS A 21 0.46 -6.13 13.77
C HIS A 21 -1.04 -6.11 13.39
N SER A 22 -1.69 -4.95 13.46
CA SER A 22 -3.14 -4.79 13.26
C SER A 22 -3.52 -4.00 12.01
N GLY A 23 -2.53 -3.45 11.29
CA GLY A 23 -2.75 -2.60 10.14
C GLY A 23 -1.73 -2.87 9.04
N ALA A 24 -2.24 -3.00 7.82
CA ALA A 24 -1.41 -3.07 6.63
C ALA A 24 -1.63 -1.84 5.75
N MET A 25 -0.58 -1.46 5.04
CA MET A 25 -0.54 -0.37 4.10
C MET A 25 -0.14 -0.93 2.74
N VAL A 26 -0.86 -0.54 1.69
CA VAL A 26 -0.47 -0.83 0.31
C VAL A 26 0.10 0.44 -0.28
N MET A 27 1.37 0.40 -0.68
CA MET A 27 2.03 1.43 -1.47
C MET A 27 1.87 1.11 -2.95
N PHE A 28 1.46 2.11 -3.72
CA PHE A 28 1.39 2.09 -5.17
C PHE A 28 2.52 2.97 -5.71
N HIS A 29 3.45 2.34 -6.40
CA HIS A 29 4.60 2.96 -7.04
C HIS A 29 4.27 3.28 -8.48
N HIS A 30 4.42 4.55 -8.86
CA HIS A 30 4.26 4.99 -10.25
C HIS A 30 5.42 4.40 -11.09
N PRO A 31 5.21 4.12 -12.39
CA PRO A 31 6.11 3.31 -13.22
C PRO A 31 7.58 3.76 -13.31
N THR A 32 7.91 5.02 -12.98
CA THR A 32 9.29 5.52 -13.05
C THR A 32 9.70 6.24 -11.76
N GLY A 33 11.00 6.20 -11.44
CA GLY A 33 11.54 6.93 -10.28
C GLY A 33 11.34 8.45 -10.38
N GLU A 34 11.34 9.00 -11.60
CA GLU A 34 11.07 10.42 -11.89
C GLU A 34 9.65 10.84 -11.51
N THR A 35 8.73 9.88 -11.48
CA THR A 35 7.33 10.08 -11.15
C THR A 35 6.98 9.54 -9.77
N ALA A 36 7.97 9.23 -8.93
CA ALA A 36 7.76 8.76 -7.55
C ALA A 36 6.96 9.74 -6.67
N ARG A 37 6.93 11.04 -7.02
CA ARG A 37 6.03 12.03 -6.39
C ARG A 37 4.54 11.72 -6.58
N LEU A 38 4.20 10.89 -7.56
CA LEU A 38 2.85 10.42 -7.84
C LEU A 38 2.54 9.12 -7.09
N ASN A 39 3.47 8.59 -6.30
CA ASN A 39 3.24 7.40 -5.48
C ASN A 39 2.03 7.63 -4.57
N ARG A 40 1.29 6.56 -4.31
CA ARG A 40 0.07 6.60 -3.50
C ARG A 40 0.15 5.53 -2.43
N TYR A 41 -0.60 5.70 -1.37
CA TYR A 41 -0.75 4.67 -0.35
C TYR A 41 -2.20 4.52 0.07
N ALA A 42 -2.59 3.31 0.46
CA ALA A 42 -3.90 3.02 1.01
C ALA A 42 -3.76 2.18 2.27
N TRP A 43 -4.45 2.57 3.34
CA TRP A 43 -4.60 1.74 4.52
C TRP A 43 -5.63 0.65 4.28
N MET A 44 -5.31 -0.55 4.77
CA MET A 44 -6.23 -1.66 4.87
C MET A 44 -6.32 -2.11 6.33
N ASN A 45 -7.53 -2.04 6.86
CA ASN A 45 -7.84 -2.66 8.13
C ASN A 45 -7.98 -4.15 7.86
N VAL A 46 -7.10 -4.95 8.47
CA VAL A 46 -7.19 -6.40 8.37
C VAL A 46 -8.39 -6.82 9.21
N ARG A 47 -9.55 -7.02 8.57
CA ARG A 47 -10.75 -7.51 9.26
C ARG A 47 -10.53 -8.97 9.63
N SER A 48 -10.52 -9.22 10.92
CA SER A 48 -10.25 -10.52 11.50
C SER A 48 -11.48 -11.42 11.51
N GLY A 49 -11.45 -12.44 10.66
CA GLY A 49 -11.72 -13.80 11.16
C GLY A 49 -10.47 -14.44 11.79
N VAL A 50 -9.32 -13.76 11.72
CA VAL A 50 -7.96 -14.29 12.03
C VAL A 50 -7.26 -13.52 13.17
N ALA A 51 -7.53 -12.24 13.40
CA ALA A 51 -7.07 -11.49 14.58
C ALA A 51 -7.85 -11.84 15.87
N GLN A 52 -8.02 -13.12 16.16
CA GLN A 52 -8.26 -13.61 17.52
C GLN A 52 -6.98 -14.16 18.16
N ASP A 53 -5.94 -14.50 17.36
CA ASP A 53 -4.65 -14.91 17.90
C ASP A 53 -3.53 -13.91 17.55
N PRO A 54 -3.01 -13.15 18.53
CA PRO A 54 -1.81 -12.31 18.37
C PRO A 54 -0.56 -13.10 17.94
N ARG A 55 -0.57 -14.44 18.03
CA ARG A 55 0.52 -15.34 17.63
C ARG A 55 0.41 -15.80 16.18
N GLU A 56 -0.77 -15.70 15.55
CA GLU A 56 -0.88 -15.89 14.11
C GLU A 56 -0.30 -14.66 13.43
N HIS A 57 1.00 -14.71 13.18
CA HIS A 57 1.70 -13.69 12.44
C HIS A 57 1.10 -13.59 11.04
N LEU A 58 0.18 -12.63 10.86
CA LEU A 58 -0.24 -12.22 9.52
C LEU A 58 1.03 -11.84 8.76
N SER A 59 1.43 -12.67 7.80
CA SER A 59 2.66 -12.43 7.06
C SER A 59 2.39 -11.48 5.90
N VAL A 60 3.35 -10.59 5.60
CA VAL A 60 3.27 -9.68 4.44
C VAL A 60 3.03 -10.48 3.16
N ALA A 61 3.67 -11.65 3.04
CA ALA A 61 3.57 -12.53 1.88
C ALA A 61 2.15 -13.07 1.70
N THR A 62 1.53 -13.58 2.77
CA THR A 62 0.15 -14.08 2.74
C THR A 62 -0.83 -12.97 2.35
N LEU A 63 -0.65 -11.78 2.93
CA LEU A 63 -1.52 -10.65 2.64
C LEU A 63 -1.36 -10.17 1.18
N ALA A 64 -0.12 -10.05 0.71
CA ALA A 64 0.17 -9.69 -0.68
C ALA A 64 -0.37 -10.72 -1.68
N ALA A 65 -0.33 -12.02 -1.35
CA ALA A 65 -0.90 -13.07 -2.18
C ALA A 65 -2.44 -13.02 -2.22
N SER A 66 -3.09 -12.66 -1.11
CA SER A 66 -4.56 -12.54 -1.04
C SER A 66 -5.13 -11.33 -1.79
N LEU A 67 -4.32 -10.30 -2.05
CA LEU A 67 -4.73 -9.09 -2.75
C LEU A 67 -4.85 -9.32 -4.26
N GLY A 68 -6.04 -9.72 -4.68
CA GLY A 68 -6.46 -9.76 -6.08
C GLY A 68 -6.62 -8.38 -6.69
N ASP A 69 -6.73 -8.35 -8.02
CA ASP A 69 -6.72 -7.09 -8.78
C ASP A 69 -7.94 -6.21 -8.49
N GLY A 70 -9.10 -6.82 -8.19
CA GLY A 70 -10.30 -6.10 -7.77
C GLY A 70 -10.15 -5.39 -6.43
N GLU A 71 -9.45 -5.99 -5.47
CA GLU A 71 -9.16 -5.36 -4.17
C GLU A 71 -8.10 -4.26 -4.31
N LEU A 72 -7.06 -4.49 -5.12
CA LEU A 72 -6.09 -3.47 -5.46
C LEU A 72 -6.74 -2.27 -6.15
N ALA A 73 -7.69 -2.48 -7.06
CA ALA A 73 -8.45 -1.39 -7.68
C ALA A 73 -9.30 -0.60 -6.66
N LYS A 74 -9.96 -1.29 -5.71
CA LYS A 74 -10.70 -0.63 -4.62
C LYS A 74 -9.77 0.21 -3.74
N LEU A 75 -8.62 -0.36 -3.36
CA LEU A 75 -7.59 0.31 -2.56
C LEU A 75 -7.02 1.52 -3.29
N PHE A 76 -6.71 1.37 -4.58
CA PHE A 76 -6.16 2.44 -5.41
C PHE A 76 -7.14 3.62 -5.53
N ARG A 77 -8.44 3.35 -5.74
CA ARG A 77 -9.46 4.42 -5.81
C ARG A 77 -9.55 5.28 -4.55
N ARG A 78 -9.31 4.70 -3.37
CA ARG A 78 -9.29 5.42 -2.09
C ARG A 78 -7.90 5.81 -1.60
N SER A 79 -6.87 5.57 -2.40
CA SER A 79 -5.48 5.81 -2.01
C SER A 79 -5.19 7.31 -1.95
N MET A 80 -4.32 7.69 -1.03
CA MET A 80 -3.85 9.05 -0.82
C MET A 80 -2.48 9.23 -1.48
N PRO A 81 -2.15 10.41 -2.03
CA PRO A 81 -0.80 10.68 -2.50
C PRO A 81 0.20 10.56 -1.35
N VAL A 82 1.36 9.97 -1.62
CA VAL A 82 2.51 10.03 -0.72
C VAL A 82 3.02 11.46 -0.76
N ASN A 83 2.80 12.22 0.31
CA ASN A 83 3.34 13.57 0.38
C ASN A 83 4.87 13.50 0.47
N THR A 84 5.55 13.96 -0.58
CA THR A 84 7.01 14.01 -0.64
C THR A 84 7.57 15.36 -0.19
N ASP A 85 6.73 16.37 0.01
CA ASP A 85 7.15 17.65 0.60
C ASP A 85 7.37 17.42 2.09
N ARG A 86 8.62 17.07 2.45
CA ARG A 86 9.08 17.18 3.82
C ARG A 86 9.19 18.67 4.14
N PRO A 87 8.55 19.19 5.21
CA PRO A 87 8.92 20.50 5.72
C PRO A 87 10.40 20.46 6.09
N SER A 88 11.20 21.28 5.42
CA SER A 88 12.59 21.54 5.81
C SER A 88 12.55 22.29 7.13
N TYR A 89 12.62 21.57 8.25
CA TYR A 89 12.92 22.21 9.53
C TYR A 89 14.35 22.74 9.44
N ILE A 90 14.48 24.05 9.17
CA ILE A 90 15.73 24.76 9.41
C ILE A 90 15.87 24.82 10.92
N VAL A 91 16.78 24.01 11.46
CA VAL A 91 17.25 24.18 12.84
C VAL A 91 18.17 25.39 12.82
N SER A 92 17.64 26.54 13.22
CA SER A 92 18.39 27.77 13.51
C SER A 92 19.16 27.66 14.81
#